data_AF-A0A1W9YP01-F1
#
_entry.id   AF-A0A1W9YP01-F1
#
_cell.length_a   1.000
_cell.length_b   1.000
_cell.length_c   1.000
_cell.angle_alpha   90.00
_cell.angle_beta   90.00
_cell.angle_gamma   90.00
#
_symmetry.space_group_name_H-M   'P 1'
#
loop_
_entity.id
_entity.type
_entity.pdbx_description
1 polymer ?
#
loop_
_entity_poly.entity_id
_entity_poly.type
_entity_poly.pdbx_seq_one_letter_code
_entity_poly.pdbx_strand_id
1 'polypeptide(L)'
;MAERLIAQTLAAQHISADQLTLHADRGSSMSSKPVALLLADLGVTKSHSRPHTSNDNPLSEAQFKTLKYRPDFPKRFESIE
;
A
#
# COMPACT_ATOMS: atom_id res chain seq x y z
N MET A 1 3.49 -11.89 4.65
CA MET A 1 2.24 -11.50 3.96
C MET A 1 2.42 -10.29 3.06
N ALA A 2 2.92 -9.14 3.57
CA ALA A 2 3.14 -7.93 2.76
C ALA A 2 3.99 -8.16 1.49
N GLU A 3 5.11 -8.88 1.61
CA GLU A 3 5.96 -9.29 0.49
C GLU A 3 5.18 -9.98 -0.62
N ARG A 4 4.42 -11.02 -0.27
CA ARG A 4 3.62 -11.79 -1.23
C ARG A 4 2.63 -10.88 -1.97
N LEU A 5 1.94 -10.01 -1.24
CA LEU A 5 0.93 -9.12 -1.82
C LEU A 5 1.55 -8.06 -2.75
N ILE A 6 2.68 -7.47 -2.35
CA ILE A 6 3.37 -6.46 -3.17
C ILE A 6 3.91 -7.11 -4.44
N ALA A 7 4.61 -8.24 -4.34
CA ALA A 7 5.14 -8.96 -5.50
C ALA A 7 4.03 -9.42 -6.46
N GLN A 8 2.92 -9.97 -5.92
CA GLN A 8 1.76 -10.35 -6.72
C GLN A 8 1.13 -9.16 -7.45
N THR A 9 1.04 -8.01 -6.78
CA THR A 9 0.48 -6.79 -7.38
C THR A 9 1.37 -6.28 -8.52
N LEU A 10 2.69 -6.24 -8.33
CA LEU A 10 3.64 -5.83 -9.38
C LEU A 10 3.53 -6.74 -10.61
N ALA A 11 3.48 -8.05 -10.39
CA ALA A 11 3.32 -9.03 -11.47
C ALA A 11 1.97 -8.87 -12.20
N ALA A 12 0.87 -8.71 -11.46
CA ALA A 12 -0.47 -8.53 -12.03
C ALA A 12 -0.63 -7.21 -12.81
N GLN A 13 0.13 -6.18 -12.45
CA GLN A 13 0.13 -4.88 -13.13
C GLN A 13 1.24 -4.75 -14.19
N HIS A 14 2.01 -5.81 -14.43
CA HIS A 14 3.13 -5.84 -15.40
C HIS A 14 4.16 -4.72 -15.18
N ILE A 15 4.43 -4.39 -13.91
CA ILE A 15 5.39 -3.34 -13.54
C ILE A 15 6.79 -3.95 -13.47
N SER A 16 7.71 -3.40 -14.26
CA SER A 16 9.14 -3.79 -14.19
C SER A 16 9.84 -3.09 -13.03
N ALA A 17 10.98 -3.63 -12.61
CA ALA A 17 11.83 -2.99 -11.61
C ALA A 17 12.20 -1.55 -12.01
N ASP A 18 12.35 -0.68 -11.01
CA ASP A 18 12.73 0.73 -11.11
C ASP A 18 11.71 1.66 -11.81
N GLN A 19 10.52 1.17 -12.14
CA GLN A 19 9.46 1.96 -12.78
C GLN A 19 8.41 2.52 -11.81
N LEU A 20 8.35 1.99 -10.57
CA LEU A 20 7.32 2.35 -9.62
C LEU A 20 7.87 3.18 -8.47
N THR A 21 7.19 4.29 -8.19
CA THR A 21 7.28 4.97 -6.90
C THR A 21 6.05 4.65 -6.07
N LEU A 22 6.25 3.99 -4.94
CA LEU A 22 5.20 3.70 -3.97
C LEU A 22 5.14 4.82 -2.92
N HIS A 23 4.05 5.58 -2.91
CA HIS A 23 3.79 6.58 -1.89
C HIS A 23 2.96 5.99 -0.74
N ALA A 24 3.48 6.10 0.48
CA ALA A 24 2.84 5.58 1.68
C ALA A 24 2.89 6.59 2.83
N ASP A 25 1.99 6.43 3.80
CA ASP A 25 2.05 7.21 5.03
C ASP A 25 3.31 6.91 5.87
N ARG A 26 3.48 7.62 6.99
CA ARG A 26 4.57 7.38 7.93
C ARG A 26 4.20 6.40 9.04
N GLY A 27 3.20 5.53 8.83
CA GLY A 27 2.83 4.50 9.78
C GLY A 27 4.02 3.59 10.12
N SER A 28 4.07 3.05 11.34
CA SER A 28 5.19 2.21 11.82
C SER A 28 5.45 1.00 10.94
N SER A 29 4.40 0.44 10.33
CA SER A 29 4.52 -0.69 9.40
C SER A 29 5.18 -0.28 8.07
N MET A 30 4.75 0.84 7.47
CA MET A 30 5.25 1.33 6.18
C MET A 30 6.63 1.99 6.27
N SER A 31 7.02 2.45 7.46
CA SER A 31 8.35 2.97 7.75
C SER A 31 9.34 1.90 8.24
N SER A 32 8.90 0.66 8.45
CA SER A 32 9.72 -0.41 8.99
C SER A 32 10.89 -0.81 8.06
N LYS A 33 12.01 -1.22 8.66
CA LYS A 33 13.21 -1.66 7.94
C LYS A 33 12.95 -2.86 7.01
N PRO A 34 12.20 -3.91 7.41
CA PRO A 34 11.93 -5.04 6.52
C PRO A 34 11.18 -4.64 5.25
N VAL A 35 10.17 -3.78 5.36
CA VAL A 35 9.40 -3.29 4.20
C VAL A 35 10.27 -2.41 3.30
N ALA A 36 11.15 -1.59 3.87
CA ALA A 36 12.08 -0.78 3.08
C ALA A 36 13.06 -1.64 2.26
N LEU A 37 13.60 -2.72 2.86
CA LEU A 37 14.50 -3.64 2.17
C LEU A 37 13.76 -4.40 1.05
N LEU A 38 12.59 -4.94 1.35
CA LEU A 38 11.74 -5.61 0.36
C LEU A 38 11.44 -4.72 -0.85
N LEU A 39 11.07 -3.46 -0.64
CA LEU A 39 10.78 -2.54 -1.74
C LEU A 39 12.03 -2.26 -2.57
N ALA A 40 13.20 -2.16 -1.95
CA ALA A 40 14.46 -2.01 -2.67
C ALA A 40 14.79 -3.25 -3.51
N ASP A 41 14.60 -4.47 -2.96
CA ASP A 41 14.82 -5.73 -3.69
C ASP A 41 13.90 -5.88 -4.92
N LEU A 42 12.70 -5.29 -4.85
CA LEU A 42 11.73 -5.27 -5.96
C LEU A 42 11.94 -4.09 -6.93
N GLY A 43 12.95 -3.24 -6.73
CA GLY A 43 13.18 -2.03 -7.54
C GLY A 43 12.06 -0.99 -7.39
N VAL A 44 11.41 -0.92 -6.23
CA VAL A 44 10.33 0.05 -5.97
C VAL A 44 10.87 1.22 -5.15
N THR A 45 10.78 2.42 -5.70
CA THR A 45 11.15 3.64 -4.99
C THR A 45 10.11 3.98 -3.93
N LYS A 46 10.53 4.18 -2.67
CA LYS A 46 9.62 4.54 -1.59
C LYS A 46 9.52 6.05 -1.40
N SER A 47 8.29 6.56 -1.32
CA SER A 47 7.97 7.95 -1.01
C SER A 47 7.06 8.01 0.21
N HIS A 48 7.20 9.05 1.04
CA HIS A 48 6.39 9.21 2.25
C HIS A 48 5.82 10.61 2.40
N SER A 49 4.70 10.71 3.12
CA SER A 49 4.14 11.99 3.58
C SER A 49 5.19 12.80 4.35
N ARG A 50 5.12 14.13 4.20
CA ARG A 50 6.01 15.05 4.90
C ARG A 50 5.80 14.97 6.42
N PRO A 51 6.83 15.20 7.24
CA PRO A 51 6.67 15.33 8.69
C PRO A 51 5.61 16.39 9.02
N HIS A 52 4.81 16.14 10.07
CA HIS A 52 3.74 17.03 10.52
C HIS A 52 2.61 17.29 9.51
N THR A 53 2.51 16.47 8.46
CA THR A 53 1.35 16.43 7.55
C THR A 53 0.44 15.28 7.96
N SER A 54 -0.87 15.40 7.70
CA SER A 54 -1.77 14.26 7.90
C SER A 54 -1.27 13.06 7.08
N ASN A 55 -1.41 11.87 7.66
CA ASN A 55 -1.18 10.62 6.96
C ASN A 55 -2.33 10.30 5.98
N ASP A 56 -3.41 11.07 6.06
CA ASP A 56 -4.57 10.96 5.21
C ASP A 56 -4.21 11.32 3.76
N ASN A 57 -4.39 10.36 2.86
CA ASN A 57 -4.29 10.58 1.43
C ASN A 57 -5.71 10.68 0.84
N PRO A 58 -6.17 11.87 0.41
CA PRO A 58 -7.53 12.05 -0.09
C PRO A 58 -7.89 11.10 -1.25
N LEU A 59 -6.92 10.76 -2.10
CA LEU A 59 -7.13 9.82 -3.20
C LEU A 59 -7.44 8.42 -2.69
N SER A 60 -6.58 7.89 -1.81
CA SER A 60 -6.76 6.55 -1.24
C SER A 60 -8.00 6.47 -0.35
N GLU A 61 -8.28 7.52 0.44
CA GLU A 61 -9.47 7.58 1.29
C GLU A 61 -10.76 7.61 0.50
N ALA A 62 -10.82 8.38 -0.59
CA ALA A 62 -11.99 8.39 -1.46
C ALA A 62 -12.26 7.00 -2.05
N GLN A 63 -11.21 6.28 -2.48
CA GLN A 63 -11.33 4.91 -2.96
C GLN A 63 -11.85 3.96 -1.88
N PHE A 64 -11.29 4.03 -0.66
CA PHE A 64 -11.76 3.20 0.47
C PHE A 64 -13.20 3.53 0.87
N LYS A 65 -13.59 4.81 0.86
CA LYS A 65 -14.96 5.23 1.13
C LYS A 65 -15.90 4.65 0.09
N THR A 66 -15.61 4.81 -1.19
CA THR A 66 -16.42 4.24 -2.27
C THR A 66 -16.60 2.74 -2.12
N LEU A 67 -15.53 2.01 -1.80
CA LEU A 67 -15.59 0.56 -1.58
C LEU A 67 -16.50 0.19 -0.40
N LYS A 68 -16.35 0.86 0.75
CA LYS A 68 -17.12 0.58 1.98
C LYS A 68 -18.61 0.89 1.87
N TYR A 69 -19.00 1.76 0.94
CA TYR A 69 -20.40 2.14 0.73
C TYR A 69 -21.15 1.21 -0.23
N ARG A 70 -20.47 0.23 -0.85
CA ARG A 70 -21.17 -0.76 -1.69
C ARG A 70 -22.10 -1.63 -0.83
N PRO A 71 -23.32 -1.95 -1.29
CA PRO A 71 -24.27 -2.76 -0.54
C PRO A 71 -23.69 -4.11 -0.09
N ASP A 72 -22.84 -4.71 -0.93
CA ASP A 72 -22.24 -6.02 -0.69
C ASP A 72 -20.97 -5.96 0.20
N PHE A 73 -20.55 -4.76 0.62
CA PHE A 73 -19.37 -4.65 1.48
C PHE A 73 -19.67 -5.28 2.85
N PRO A 74 -18.85 -6.24 3.30
CA PRO A 74 -19.15 -7.01 4.50
C PRO A 74 -19.07 -6.14 5.75
N LYS A 75 -20.01 -6.33 6.68
CA LYS A 75 -19.98 -5.65 7.99
C LYS A 75 -18.85 -6.16 8.88
N ARG A 76 -18.43 -7.42 8.68
CA ARG A 76 -17.32 -8.09 9.37
C ARG A 76 -16.63 -9.03 8.41
N PHE A 77 -15.31 -9.09 8.46
CA PHE A 77 -14.52 -10.06 7.73
C PHE A 77 -14.35 -11.30 8.59
N GLU A 78 -14.52 -12.48 7.99
CA GLU A 78 -14.38 -13.77 8.69
C GLU A 78 -12.92 -14.21 8.82
N SER A 79 -12.05 -13.76 7.91
CA SER A 79 -10.62 -14.04 7.89
C SER A 79 -9.83 -12.86 7.27
N ILE A 80 -8.52 -12.83 7.53
CA ILE A 80 -7.54 -11.89 6.95
C ILE A 80 -6.69 -12.53 5.83
N GLU A 81 -6.95 -13.80 5.51
CA GLU A 81 -6.22 -14.56 4.47
C GLU A 81 -6.68 -14.25 3.04
#